data_AF-A0AA51MYR7-F1
#
_entry.id   AF-A0AA51MYR7-F1
#
_cell.length_a   1.000
_cell.length_b   1.000
_cell.length_c   1.000
_cell.angle_alpha   90.00
_cell.angle_beta   90.00
_cell.angle_gamma   90.00
#
_symmetry.space_group_name_H-M   'P 1'
#
loop_
_entity.id
_entity.type
_entity.pdbx_description
1 polymer ?
#
loop_
_entity_poly.entity_id
_entity_poly.type
_entity_poly.pdbx_seq_one_letter_code
_entity_poly.pdbx_strand_id
1 'polypeptide(L)'
;MANNMIEKVTSYFIANGVIEDEDRQIYAYGLHQGLLILLNITTTILIGFMFRAVWESILFMIVYIPLRAYGGGYHAKSKGYI
;
A
#
# COMPACT_ATOMS: atom_id res chain seq x y z
N MET A 1 -1.86 -13.39 7.98
CA MET A 1 -1.67 -14.12 6.70
C MET A 1 -0.90 -13.27 5.68
N ALA A 2 -1.36 -12.05 5.37
CA ALA A 2 -0.67 -11.13 4.45
C ALA A 2 0.77 -10.80 4.87
N ASN A 3 1.04 -10.52 6.16
CA ASN A 3 2.41 -10.28 6.64
C ASN A 3 3.35 -11.46 6.39
N ASN A 4 2.90 -12.70 6.61
CA ASN A 4 3.74 -13.88 6.36
C ASN A 4 4.04 -14.08 4.86
N MET A 5 3.14 -13.64 3.97
CA MET A 5 3.39 -13.62 2.53
C MET A 5 4.35 -12.49 2.14
N ILE A 6 4.17 -11.29 2.70
CA ILE A 6 5.06 -10.15 2.46
C ILE A 6 6.47 -10.49 2.90
N GLU A 7 6.65 -11.03 4.11
CA GLU A 7 7.97 -11.42 4.60
C GLU A 7 8.63 -12.49 3.71
N LYS A 8 7.86 -13.46 3.21
CA LYS A 8 8.38 -14.46 2.26
C LYS A 8 8.81 -13.83 0.94
N VAL A 9 8.02 -12.91 0.39
CA VAL A 9 8.33 -12.21 -0.87
C VAL A 9 9.55 -11.32 -0.68
N THR A 10 9.63 -10.55 0.40
CA THR A 10 10.80 -9.71 0.70
C THR A 10 12.05 -10.56 0.90
N SER A 11 11.94 -11.67 1.66
CA SER A 11 13.07 -12.60 1.86
C SER A 11 13.53 -13.24 0.55
N TYR A 12 12.59 -13.55 -0.36
CA TYR A 12 12.92 -14.06 -1.69
C TYR A 12 13.66 -13.01 -2.53
N PHE A 13 13.25 -11.74 -2.50
CA PHE A 13 13.95 -10.67 -3.22
C PHE A 13 15.34 -10.37 -2.66
N ILE A 14 15.51 -10.44 -1.35
CA ILE A 14 16.84 -10.32 -0.70
C ILE A 14 17.74 -11.49 -1.10
N ALA A 15 17.22 -12.72 -1.06
CA ALA A 15 17.98 -13.91 -1.46
C ALA A 15 18.42 -13.89 -2.94
N ASN A 16 17.70 -13.17 -3.80
CA ASN A 16 18.06 -12.97 -5.21
C ASN A 16 18.91 -11.70 -5.45
N GLY A 17 19.30 -10.97 -4.40
CA GLY A 17 20.08 -9.74 -4.52
C GLY A 17 19.35 -8.58 -5.19
N VAL A 18 18.01 -8.63 -5.26
CA VAL A 18 17.18 -7.56 -5.84
C VAL A 18 17.00 -6.40 -4.88
N ILE A 19 17.04 -6.68 -3.57
CA ILE A 19 16.86 -5.72 -2.48
C ILE A 19 17.97 -5.96 -1.45
N GLU A 20 18.55 -4.89 -0.91
CA GLU A 20 19.52 -4.97 0.19
C GLU A 20 18.79 -5.32 1.50
N ASP A 21 19.40 -6.14 2.37
CA ASP A 21 18.77 -6.56 3.62
C ASP A 21 18.46 -5.37 4.56
N GLU A 22 19.26 -4.30 4.46
CA GLU A 22 19.06 -3.04 5.20
C GLU A 22 17.73 -2.37 4.83
N ASP A 23 17.31 -2.48 3.58
CA ASP A 23 16.07 -1.89 3.06
C ASP A 23 14.84 -2.80 3.25
N ARG A 24 15.03 -3.99 3.82
CA ARG A 24 13.96 -5.00 4.00
C ARG A 24 12.67 -4.40 4.56
N GLN A 25 12.77 -3.58 5.60
CA GLN A 25 11.61 -3.00 6.27
C GLN A 25 10.86 -2.02 5.37
N ILE A 26 11.57 -1.22 4.58
CA ILE A 26 10.98 -0.25 3.66
C ILE A 26 10.22 -0.98 2.55
N TYR A 27 10.80 -2.04 1.99
CA TYR A 27 10.14 -2.83 0.96
C TYR A 27 8.97 -3.65 1.49
N ALA A 28 9.08 -4.26 2.67
CA ALA A 28 7.97 -4.96 3.31
C ALA A 28 6.80 -4.00 3.60
N TYR A 29 7.10 -2.79 4.09
CA TYR A 29 6.10 -1.74 4.27
C TYR A 29 5.46 -1.33 2.94
N GLY A 30 6.27 -1.10 1.89
CA GLY A 30 5.80 -0.76 0.56
C GLY A 30 4.87 -1.83 -0.04
N LEU A 31 5.22 -3.10 0.10
CA LEU A 31 4.38 -4.23 -0.33
C LEU A 31 3.07 -4.29 0.46
N HIS A 32 3.13 -4.10 1.79
CA HIS A 32 1.93 -4.05 2.63
C HIS A 32 1.01 -2.90 2.21
N GLN A 33 1.55 -1.70 2.03
CA GLN A 33 0.78 -0.55 1.57
C GLN A 33 0.21 -0.79 0.18
N GLY A 34 1.00 -1.32 -0.75
CA GLY A 34 0.57 -1.68 -2.10
C GLY A 34 -0.64 -2.61 -2.12
N LEU A 35 -0.62 -3.66 -1.30
CA LEU A 35 -1.77 -4.57 -1.14
C LEU A 35 -3.02 -3.83 -0.61
N LEU A 36 -2.86 -2.95 0.37
CA LEU A 36 -3.97 -2.13 0.86
C LEU A 36 -4.52 -1.19 -0.22
N ILE A 37 -3.66 -0.57 -1.05
CA ILE A 37 -4.10 0.28 -2.15
C ILE A 37 -4.92 -0.55 -3.15
N LEU A 38 -4.41 -1.70 -3.56
CA LEU A 38 -5.08 -2.61 -4.50
C LEU A 38 -6.45 -3.05 -3.97
N LEU A 39 -6.53 -3.39 -2.69
CA LEU A 39 -7.80 -3.74 -2.05
C LEU A 39 -8.78 -2.57 -2.09
N ASN A 40 -8.34 -1.36 -1.73
CA ASN A 40 -9.19 -0.17 -1.77
C ASN A 40 -9.70 0.16 -3.17
N ILE A 41 -8.85 0.05 -4.19
CA ILE A 41 -9.25 0.27 -5.59
C ILE A 41 -10.31 -0.76 -5.99
N THR A 42 -10.06 -2.04 -5.69
CA THR A 42 -10.96 -3.13 -6.05
C THR A 42 -12.32 -2.97 -5.37
N THR A 43 -12.35 -2.67 -4.07
CA THR A 43 -13.60 -2.47 -3.33
C THR A 43 -14.35 -1.22 -3.83
N THR A 44 -13.65 -0.13 -4.12
CA THR A 44 -14.26 1.10 -4.63
C THR A 44 -14.93 0.86 -5.99
N ILE A 45 -14.27 0.15 -6.90
CA ILE A 45 -14.84 -0.19 -8.22
C ILE A 45 -16.05 -1.11 -8.05
N LEU A 46 -15.97 -2.12 -7.18
CA LEU A 46 -17.08 -3.04 -6.91
C LEU A 46 -18.32 -2.30 -6.37
N ILE A 47 -18.13 -1.40 -5.41
CA ILE A 47 -19.21 -0.56 -4.86
C ILE A 47 -19.77 0.33 -5.97
N GLY A 48 -18.92 1.00 -6.75
CA GLY A 48 -19.36 1.83 -7.87
C GLY A 48 -20.20 1.06 -8.89
N PHE A 49 -19.84 -0.20 -9.16
CA PHE A 49 -20.62 -1.08 -10.02
C PHE A 49 -21.98 -1.44 -9.42
N MET A 50 -22.02 -1.82 -8.13
CA MET A 50 -23.26 -2.18 -7.43
C MET A 50 -24.29 -1.04 -7.43
N PHE A 51 -23.84 0.21 -7.29
CA PHE A 51 -24.70 1.39 -7.25
C PHE A 51 -24.88 2.06 -8.63
N ARG A 52 -24.33 1.48 -9.70
CA ARG A 52 -24.28 2.08 -11.05
C ARG A 52 -23.63 3.48 -11.08
N ALA A 53 -22.79 3.77 -10.10
CA ALA A 53 -22.08 5.04 -9.88
C ALA A 53 -20.57 4.89 -10.17
N VAL A 54 -20.25 4.20 -11.27
CA VAL A 54 -18.86 3.85 -11.63
C VAL A 54 -18.07 5.11 -11.94
N TRP A 55 -18.68 6.11 -12.58
CA TRP A 55 -18.01 7.34 -12.97
C TRP A 55 -17.65 8.20 -11.75
N GLU A 56 -18.58 8.30 -10.81
CA GLU A 56 -18.42 8.98 -9.52
C GLU A 56 -17.31 8.30 -8.69
N SER A 57 -17.24 6.97 -8.74
CA SER A 57 -16.19 6.19 -8.06
C SER A 57 -14.81 6.43 -8.67
N ILE A 58 -14.71 6.55 -9.99
CA ILE A 58 -13.46 6.89 -10.70
C ILE A 58 -13.03 8.31 -10.33
N LEU A 59 -13.94 9.29 -10.39
CA LEU A 59 -13.66 10.68 -10.02
C LEU A 59 -13.23 10.77 -8.56
N PHE A 60 -13.90 10.05 -7.66
CA PHE A 60 -13.50 9.95 -6.26
C PHE A 60 -12.08 9.41 -6.13
N MET A 61 -11.71 8.33 -6.83
CA MET A 61 -10.35 7.78 -6.80
C MET A 61 -9.28 8.75 -7.29
N ILE A 62 -9.55 9.50 -8.37
CA ILE A 62 -8.61 10.50 -8.92
C ILE A 62 -8.28 11.57 -7.88
N VAL A 63 -9.25 11.99 -7.08
CA VAL A 63 -9.06 12.99 -6.02
C VAL A 63 -8.50 12.35 -4.75
N TYR A 64 -8.96 11.15 -4.40
CA TYR A 64 -8.58 10.45 -3.18
C TYR A 64 -7.12 9.97 -3.18
N ILE A 65 -6.61 9.47 -4.31
CA ILE A 65 -5.22 8.99 -4.41
C ILE A 65 -4.19 10.08 -4.03
N PRO A 66 -4.20 11.29 -4.64
CA PRO A 66 -3.31 12.36 -4.24
C PRO A 66 -3.63 12.87 -2.83
N LEU A 67 -4.90 12.96 -2.43
CA LEU A 67 -5.26 13.34 -1.07
C LEU A 67 -4.68 12.37 -0.03
N ARG A 68 -4.65 11.07 -0.31
CA ARG A 68 -4.04 10.05 0.55
C ARG A 68 -2.51 10.07 0.50
N ALA A 69 -1.92 10.33 -0.66
CA ALA A 69 -0.47 10.40 -0.82
C ALA A 69 0.13 11.65 -0.14
N TYR A 70 -0.54 12.80 -0.26
CA TYR A 70 -0.05 14.09 0.23
C TYR A 70 -0.69 14.57 1.53
N GLY A 71 -1.86 14.06 1.89
CA GLY A 71 -2.48 14.27 3.21
C GLY A 71 -1.78 13.49 4.31
N GLY A 72 -0.46 13.28 4.16
CA GLY A 72 0.35 12.36 4.93
C GLY A 72 0.17 12.50 6.43
N GLY A 73 0.53 11.43 7.13
CA GLY A 73 0.76 11.48 8.56
C GLY A 73 1.71 12.63 8.86
N TYR A 74 1.24 13.57 9.67
CA TYR A 74 2.06 14.47 10.48
C TYR A 74 3.26 13.65 10.95
N HIS A 75 4.47 14.02 10.56
CA HIS A 75 5.74 13.55 11.11
C HIS A 75 5.53 12.84 12.47
N ALA A 76 5.38 11.51 12.45
CA ALA A 76 5.55 10.71 13.64
C ALA A 76 7.03 10.82 13.96
N LYS A 77 7.38 11.90 14.67
CA LYS A 77 8.72 12.18 15.16
C LYS A 77 9.22 10.91 15.83
N SER A 78 10.33 10.40 15.29
CA SER A 78 11.40 9.71 16.03
C SER A 78 10.95 8.99 17.31
N LYS A 79 10.88 7.67 17.24
CA LYS A 79 11.50 6.87 18.30
C LYS A 79 12.42 5.85 17.65
N GLY A 80 13.72 6.08 17.84
CA GLY A 80 14.76 5.13 17.48
C GLY A 80 14.49 3.78 18.13
N TYR A 81 14.91 2.75 17.42
CA TYR A 81 15.14 1.43 17.97
C TYR A 81 16.21 1.59 19.06
N ILE A 82 15.80 1.34 20.31
CA ILE A 82 16.68 0.89 21.39
C ILE A 82 16.36 -0.59 21.56
#